data_AF-A0A1V4THC7-F1
#
_entry.id   AF-A0A1V4THC7-F1
#
_cell.length_a   1.000
_cell.length_b   1.000
_cell.length_c   1.000
_cell.angle_alpha   90.00
_cell.angle_beta   90.00
_cell.angle_gamma   90.00
#
_symmetry.space_group_name_H-M   'P 1'
#
loop_
_entity.id
_entity.type
_entity.pdbx_description
1 polymer ?
#
loop_
_entity_poly.entity_id
_entity_poly.type
_entity_poly.pdbx_seq_one_letter_code
_entity_poly.pdbx_strand_id
1 'polypeptide(L)' 'MSKPKPDVKRIYASIAVAFAWLLFLALWLFYYATNYNLIQNLGIGLASLVVAGIILVVMWVPWAMKQE' A
#
# COMPACT_ATOMS: atom_id res chain seq x y z
N MET A 1 -13.16 7.19 -29.18
CA MET A 1 -11.95 6.40 -28.85
C MET A 1 -12.18 5.68 -27.53
N SER A 2 -11.86 4.39 -27.44
CA SER A 2 -11.97 3.65 -26.17
C SER A 2 -10.87 4.09 -25.21
N LYS A 3 -11.21 4.35 -23.94
CA LYS A 3 -10.20 4.71 -22.93
C LYS A 3 -9.17 3.57 -22.77
N PRO A 4 -7.87 3.88 -22.64
CA PRO A 4 -6.84 2.89 -22.42
C PRO A 4 -7.09 2.15 -21.10
N LYS A 5 -7.06 0.82 -21.14
CA LYS A 5 -7.28 -0.03 -19.94
C LYS A 5 -5.95 -0.30 -19.24
N PRO A 6 -5.90 -0.27 -17.90
CA PRO A 6 -4.73 -0.73 -17.16
C PRO A 6 -4.41 -2.19 -17.47
N ASP A 7 -3.14 -2.53 -17.42
CA ASP A 7 -2.71 -3.91 -17.50
C ASP A 7 -3.18 -4.70 -16.28
N VAL A 8 -3.58 -5.95 -16.51
CA VAL A 8 -4.08 -6.87 -15.47
C VAL A 8 -3.04 -7.07 -14.35
N LYS A 9 -1.74 -6.98 -14.67
CA LYS A 9 -0.66 -7.12 -13.69
C LYS A 9 -0.68 -6.00 -12.64
N ARG A 10 -0.89 -4.74 -13.03
CA ARG A 10 -1.06 -3.61 -12.09
C ARG A 10 -2.26 -3.79 -11.16
N ILE A 11 -3.36 -4.36 -11.65
CA ILE A 11 -4.54 -4.64 -10.82
C ILE A 11 -4.19 -5.66 -9.74
N TYR A 12 -3.62 -6.81 -10.11
CA TYR A 12 -3.20 -7.82 -9.15
C TYR A 12 -2.11 -7.33 -8.20
N ALA A 13 -1.17 -6.52 -8.68
CA ALA A 13 -0.16 -5.91 -7.83
C ALA A 13 -0.77 -4.96 -6.79
N SER A 14 -1.79 -4.17 -7.15
CA SER A 14 -2.49 -3.30 -6.21
C SER A 14 -3.22 -4.10 -5.12
N ILE A 15 -3.87 -5.20 -5.51
CA ILE A 15 -4.50 -6.14 -4.58
C ILE A 15 -3.44 -6.73 -3.65
N ALA A 16 -2.33 -7.21 -4.19
CA ALA A 16 -1.24 -7.78 -3.40
C ALA A 16 -0.66 -6.78 -2.39
N VAL A 17 -0.48 -5.51 -2.77
CA VAL A 17 -0.03 -4.45 -1.85
C VAL A 17 -1.01 -4.25 -0.71
N ALA A 18 -2.32 -4.21 -0.99
CA ALA A 18 -3.34 -4.08 0.06
C ALA A 18 -3.32 -5.28 1.03
N PHE A 19 -3.26 -6.51 0.51
CA PHE A 19 -3.18 -7.71 1.36
C PHE A 19 -1.86 -7.79 2.14
N ALA A 20 -0.75 -7.40 1.55
CA ALA A 20 0.55 -7.33 2.23
C ALA A 20 0.52 -6.31 3.37
N TRP A 21 -0.12 -5.16 3.17
CA TRP A 21 -0.29 -4.16 4.22
C TRP A 21 -1.20 -4.65 5.36
N LEU A 22 -2.31 -5.33 5.05
CA LEU A 22 -3.17 -5.95 6.07
C LEU A 22 -2.45 -7.05 6.85
N LEU A 23 -1.67 -7.88 6.15
CA LEU A 23 -0.82 -8.90 6.79
C LEU A 23 0.20 -8.25 7.71
N PHE A 24 0.87 -7.18 7.27
CA PHE A 24 1.77 -6.40 8.10
C PHE A 24 1.06 -5.87 9.35
N LEU A 25 -0.13 -5.28 9.22
CA LEU A 25 -0.89 -4.78 10.38
C LEU A 25 -1.24 -5.90 11.35
N ALA A 26 -1.68 -7.06 10.85
CA ALA A 26 -1.98 -8.20 11.70
C ALA A 26 -0.72 -8.66 12.46
N LEU A 27 0.40 -8.85 11.76
CA LEU A 27 1.66 -9.24 12.39
C LEU A 27 2.13 -8.19 13.41
N TRP A 28 2.03 -6.91 13.07
CA TRP A 28 2.41 -5.82 13.96
C TRP A 28 1.59 -5.83 15.25
N LEU A 29 0.27 -5.84 15.13
CA LEU A 29 -0.64 -5.74 16.27
C LEU A 29 -0.57 -6.96 17.19
N PHE A 30 -0.46 -8.17 16.64
CA PHE A 30 -0.44 -9.39 17.45
C PHE A 30 0.92 -9.66 18.12
N TYR A 31 2.03 -9.32 17.46
CA TYR A 31 3.36 -9.75 17.91
C TYR A 31 4.27 -8.62 18.43
N TYR A 32 4.09 -7.38 17.95
CA TYR A 32 5.05 -6.30 18.22
C TYR A 32 4.46 -5.14 19.02
N ALA A 33 3.15 -4.85 18.85
CA ALA A 33 2.54 -3.63 19.36
C ALA A 33 2.58 -3.47 20.89
N THR A 34 2.63 -4.58 21.64
CA THR A 34 2.68 -4.57 23.12
C THR A 34 3.97 -3.97 23.68
N ASN A 35 5.05 -3.93 22.89
CA ASN A 35 6.33 -3.34 23.30
C ASN A 35 6.39 -1.81 23.13
N TYR A 36 5.34 -1.20 22.59
CA TYR A 36 5.30 0.22 22.24
C TYR A 36 4.08 0.89 22.88
N ASN A 37 4.20 2.20 23.15
CA ASN A 37 3.06 2.97 23.61
C ASN A 37 2.08 3.28 22.46
N LEU A 38 0.90 3.82 22.80
CA LEU A 38 -0.16 4.12 21.82
C LEU A 38 0.32 5.03 20.68
N ILE A 39 1.06 6.10 20.98
CA ILE A 39 1.52 7.06 19.98
C ILE A 39 2.54 6.43 19.04
N GLN A 40 3.45 5.61 19.56
CA GLN A 40 4.42 4.87 18.77
C GLN A 40 3.74 3.88 17.82
N ASN A 41 2.73 3.14 18.29
CA ASN A 41 1.96 2.22 17.46
C ASN A 41 1.21 2.94 16.33
N LEU A 42 0.59 4.08 16.63
CA LEU A 42 -0.05 4.92 15.61
C LEU A 42 0.96 5.42 14.58
N GLY A 43 2.15 5.85 15.03
CA GLY A 43 3.24 6.27 14.15
C GLY A 43 3.65 5.16 13.17
N ILE A 44 3.74 3.91 13.64
CA ILE A 44 4.12 2.77 12.81
C ILE A 44 3.00 2.39 11.83
N GLY A 45 1.74 2.46 12.28
CA GLY A 45 0.58 2.30 11.42
C GLY A 45 0.58 3.32 10.28
N LEU A 46 0.78 4.60 10.58
CA LEU A 46 0.85 5.67 9.58
C LEU A 46 2.06 5.53 8.66
N ALA A 47 3.23 5.19 9.18
CA ALA A 47 4.43 4.97 8.38
C ALA A 47 4.23 3.82 7.38
N SER A 48 3.59 2.73 7.79
CA SER A 48 3.28 1.61 6.90
C SER A 48 2.28 1.97 5.80
N LEU A 49 1.30 2.84 6.09
CA LEU A 49 0.38 3.38 5.11
C LEU A 49 1.11 4.22 4.06
N VAL A 50 2.05 5.06 4.49
CA VAL A 50 2.88 5.86 3.58
C VAL A 50 3.67 4.94 2.65
N VAL A 51 4.27 3.86 3.17
CA VAL A 51 4.99 2.88 2.35
C VAL A 51 4.07 2.24 1.30
N ALA A 52 2.90 1.74 1.71
CA ALA A 52 1.92 1.16 0.78
C ALA A 52 1.48 2.19 -0.28
N GLY A 53 1.23 3.44 0.13
CA GLY A 53 0.88 4.55 -0.74
C GLY A 53 1.96 4.86 -1.77
N ILE A 54 3.23 4.92 -1.36
CA ILE A 54 4.37 5.15 -2.26
C ILE A 54 4.44 4.06 -3.33
N ILE A 55 4.28 2.79 -2.94
CA ILE A 55 4.31 1.66 -3.90
C ILE A 55 3.20 1.83 -4.94
N LEU A 56 1.98 2.16 -4.52
CA LEU A 56 0.86 2.39 -5.42
C LEU A 56 1.11 3.61 -6.33
N VAL A 57 1.61 4.73 -5.78
CA VAL A 57 1.93 5.94 -6.53
C VAL A 57 2.97 5.66 -7.61
N VAL A 58 4.08 5.01 -7.26
CA VAL A 58 5.16 4.65 -8.20
C VAL A 58 4.64 3.73 -9.31
N MET A 59 3.68 2.86 -8.99
CA MET A 59 3.09 1.95 -9.97
C MET A 59 2.12 2.63 -10.94
N TRP A 60 1.29 3.56 -10.44
CA TRP A 60 0.16 4.15 -11.17
C TRP A 60 0.46 5.48 -11.85
N VAL A 61 1.26 6.36 -11.22
CA VAL A 61 1.53 7.71 -11.76
C VAL A 61 2.20 7.67 -13.14
N PRO A 62 3.27 6.88 -13.37
CA PRO A 62 3.91 6.82 -14.69
C PRO A 62 3.00 6.25 -15.79
N TRP A 63 2.02 5.42 -15.42
CA TRP A 63 1.03 4.92 -16.38
C TRP A 63 0.02 5.99 -16.74
N ALA A 64 -0.52 6.68 -15.74
CA ALA A 64 -1.52 7.73 -15.92
C ALA A 64 -0.96 8.86 -16.80
N MET A 65 0.27 9.31 -16.52
CA MET A 65 0.95 10.34 -17.32
C MET A 65 1.23 9.93 -18.77
N LYS A 66 1.26 8.62 -19.11
CA LYS A 66 1.39 8.14 -20.49
C LYS A 66 0.07 8.13 -21.26
N GLN A 67 -1.07 8.34 -20.58
CA GLN A 67 -2.39 8.36 -21.20
C GLN A 67 -2.89 9.80 -21.48
N GLU A 68 -2.19 10.82 -20.99
CA GLU A 68 -2.35 12.23 -21.39
C GLU A 68 -1.72 12.48 -22.77
#